data_AF-A0A1I5FU44-F1
#
_entry.id   AF-A0A1I5FU44-F1
#
_cell.length_a   1.000
_cell.length_b   1.000
_cell.length_c   1.000
_cell.angle_alpha   90.00
_cell.angle_beta   90.00
_cell.angle_gamma   90.00
#
_symmetry.space_group_name_H-M   'P 1'
#
loop_
_entity.id
_entity.type
_entity.pdbx_description
1 polymer ?
#
loop_
_entity_poly.entity_id
_entity_poly.type
_entity_poly.pdbx_seq_one_letter_code
_entity_poly.pdbx_strand_id
1 'polypeptide(L)'
;MRRNFLFAGIRAIFAYTVLVFPLSVPVWAACLENGADQTLYILLKSKSGQIERNLPVGDVICLNVSENTEVNANIQPFGGARFGCRFEFYGKGSYLITHFQTIDNCQFKDIGK
;
A
#
# COMPACT_ATOMS: atom_id res chain seq x y z
N MET A 1 -38.02 -69.50 0.99
CA MET A 1 -36.82 -68.84 0.41
C MET A 1 -37.10 -67.36 0.28
N ARG A 2 -36.13 -66.53 0.65
CA ARG A 2 -36.15 -65.05 0.69
C ARG A 2 -36.43 -64.41 -0.67
N ARG A 3 -37.07 -63.23 -0.68
CA ARG A 3 -36.43 -61.97 -1.13
C ARG A 3 -37.31 -60.73 -0.91
N ASN A 4 -36.82 -59.86 -0.02
CA ASN A 4 -37.22 -58.47 0.13
C ASN A 4 -36.74 -57.67 -1.08
N PHE A 5 -37.57 -56.77 -1.61
CA PHE A 5 -37.12 -55.65 -2.42
C PHE A 5 -37.34 -54.35 -1.64
N LEU A 6 -36.23 -53.77 -1.21
CA LEU A 6 -36.15 -52.48 -0.52
C LEU A 6 -36.38 -51.35 -1.53
N PHE A 7 -37.31 -50.46 -1.21
CA PHE A 7 -37.49 -49.18 -1.91
C PHE A 7 -36.23 -48.33 -1.75
N ALA A 8 -35.59 -48.00 -2.87
CA ALA A 8 -34.47 -47.07 -2.92
C ALA A 8 -35.00 -45.64 -2.73
N GLY A 9 -34.85 -45.11 -1.51
CA GLY A 9 -35.08 -43.70 -1.20
C GLY A 9 -34.03 -42.83 -1.86
N ILE A 10 -34.45 -41.96 -2.79
CA ILE A 10 -33.62 -40.92 -3.39
C ILE A 10 -33.34 -39.88 -2.30
N ARG A 11 -32.15 -39.93 -1.70
CA ARG A 11 -31.65 -38.85 -0.84
C ARG A 11 -31.27 -37.67 -1.71
N ALA A 12 -32.16 -36.67 -1.79
CA ALA A 12 -31.83 -35.36 -2.34
C ALA A 12 -30.75 -34.71 -1.46
N ILE A 13 -29.54 -34.60 -1.99
CA ILE A 13 -28.45 -33.85 -1.36
C ILE A 13 -28.70 -32.38 -1.70
N PHE A 14 -29.19 -31.60 -0.73
CA PHE A 14 -29.19 -30.15 -0.82
C PHE A 14 -27.73 -29.68 -0.75
N ALA A 15 -27.14 -29.42 -1.92
CA ALA A 15 -25.86 -28.75 -2.02
C ALA A 15 -26.03 -27.30 -1.55
N TYR A 16 -25.61 -27.02 -0.32
CA TYR A 16 -25.39 -25.65 0.14
C TYR A 16 -24.20 -25.09 -0.63
N THR A 17 -24.48 -24.32 -1.69
CA THR A 17 -23.48 -23.47 -2.33
C THR A 17 -23.16 -22.32 -1.38
N VAL A 18 -22.09 -22.48 -0.60
CA VAL A 18 -21.49 -21.38 0.17
C VAL A 18 -20.92 -20.38 -0.84
N LEU A 19 -21.65 -19.31 -1.08
CA LEU A 19 -21.19 -18.13 -1.80
C LEU A 19 -20.07 -17.49 -0.97
N VAL A 20 -18.82 -17.85 -1.26
CA VAL A 20 -17.64 -17.13 -0.80
C VAL A 20 -17.59 -15.83 -1.60
N PHE A 21 -18.20 -14.77 -1.07
CA PHE A 21 -17.93 -13.42 -1.57
C PHE A 21 -16.48 -13.09 -1.25
N PRO A 22 -15.60 -12.86 -2.24
CA PRO A 22 -14.33 -12.24 -1.94
C PRO A 22 -14.65 -10.84 -1.43
N LEU A 23 -14.47 -10.59 -0.13
CA LEU A 23 -14.33 -9.24 0.39
C LEU A 23 -13.08 -8.66 -0.27
N SER A 24 -13.28 -8.02 -1.43
CA SER A 24 -12.28 -7.15 -2.04
C SER A 24 -12.12 -5.97 -1.09
N VAL A 25 -11.19 -6.07 -0.14
CA VAL A 25 -10.79 -4.93 0.67
C VAL A 25 -10.23 -3.91 -0.33
N PRO A 26 -10.79 -2.69 -0.42
CA PRO A 26 -10.23 -1.70 -1.32
C PRO A 26 -8.77 -1.48 -0.91
N VAL A 27 -7.84 -1.72 -1.83
CA VAL A 27 -6.41 -1.49 -1.61
C VAL A 27 -6.16 -0.02 -1.94
N TRP A 28 -5.74 0.76 -0.94
CA TRP A 28 -5.33 2.15 -1.12
C TRP A 28 -3.81 2.17 -1.24
N ALA A 29 -3.26 3.20 -1.88
CA ALA A 29 -1.82 3.32 -2.07
C ALA A 29 -1.35 4.69 -1.60
N ALA A 30 -0.33 4.68 -0.75
CA ALA A 30 0.40 5.86 -0.33
C ALA A 30 1.62 6.00 -1.23
N CYS A 31 1.64 7.03 -2.08
CA CYS A 31 2.66 7.20 -3.10
C CYS A 31 3.48 8.49 -2.90
N LEU A 32 4.78 8.37 -3.16
CA LEU A 32 5.72 9.48 -3.15
C LEU A 32 6.50 9.49 -4.47
N GLU A 33 6.50 10.63 -5.14
CA GLU A 33 7.22 10.90 -6.38
C GLU A 33 8.40 11.82 -6.09
N ASN A 34 9.57 11.49 -6.63
CA ASN A 34 10.74 12.36 -6.50
C ASN A 34 10.80 13.37 -7.64
N GLY A 35 10.42 14.62 -7.37
CA GLY A 35 10.60 15.76 -8.28
C GLY A 35 11.78 16.65 -7.89
N ALA A 36 12.62 16.24 -6.95
CA ALA A 36 13.83 16.98 -6.58
C ALA A 36 14.90 16.82 -7.67
N ASP A 37 15.94 17.65 -7.59
CA ASP A 37 17.06 17.70 -8.53
C ASP A 37 18.14 16.61 -8.29
N GLN A 38 17.87 15.66 -7.41
CA GLN A 38 18.80 14.59 -7.03
C GLN A 38 18.10 13.30 -6.61
N THR A 39 18.82 12.19 -6.67
CA THR A 39 18.38 10.91 -6.11
C THR A 39 18.25 11.00 -4.59
N LEU A 40 17.13 10.51 -4.07
CA LEU A 40 16.84 10.51 -2.64
C LEU A 40 16.84 9.08 -2.10
N TYR A 41 17.14 8.92 -0.83
CA TYR A 41 16.92 7.68 -0.10
C TYR A 41 15.61 7.78 0.69
N ILE A 42 14.64 6.95 0.37
CA ILE A 42 13.30 7.00 0.97
C ILE A 42 13.06 5.76 1.81
N LEU A 43 12.68 5.97 3.07
CA LEU A 43 12.01 4.99 3.92
C LEU A 43 10.54 5.41 4.05
N LEU A 44 9.65 4.66 3.40
CA LEU A 44 8.21 4.83 3.49
C LEU A 44 7.64 3.76 4.40
N LYS A 45 7.03 4.15 5.52
CA LYS A 45 6.60 3.23 6.58
C LYS A 45 5.17 3.51 7.02
N SER A 46 4.41 2.45 7.24
CA SER A 46 3.09 2.48 7.85
C SER A 46 2.92 1.32 8.83
N LYS A 47 1.75 1.24 9.47
CA LYS A 47 1.39 0.05 10.28
C LYS A 47 1.24 -1.22 9.44
N SER A 48 0.99 -1.08 8.13
CA SER A 48 0.72 -2.18 7.20
C SER A 48 1.97 -2.69 6.48
N GLY A 49 3.08 -1.94 6.50
CA GLY A 49 4.32 -2.34 5.85
C GLY A 49 5.36 -1.23 5.79
N GLN A 50 6.50 -1.54 5.20
CA GLN A 50 7.59 -0.58 4.95
C GLN A 50 8.28 -0.87 3.63
N ILE A 51 8.74 0.16 2.94
CA ILE A 51 9.59 0.07 1.76
C ILE A 51 10.74 1.05 1.93
N GLU A 52 11.95 0.60 1.62
CA GLU A 52 13.17 1.40 1.75
C GLU A 52 14.02 1.23 0.49
N ARG A 53 14.25 2.32 -0.25
CA ARG A 53 15.07 2.30 -1.46
C ARG A 53 15.56 3.69 -1.88
N ASN A 54 16.53 3.69 -2.79
CA ASN A 54 16.86 4.87 -3.58
C ASN A 54 15.71 5.18 -4.55
N LEU A 55 15.37 6.46 -4.65
CA LEU A 55 14.34 7.00 -5.51
C LEU A 55 14.98 8.02 -6.46
N PRO A 56 15.34 7.61 -7.68
CA PRO A 56 15.84 8.52 -8.73
C PRO A 56 14.84 9.65 -9.04
N VAL A 57 15.32 10.69 -9.71
CA VAL A 57 14.47 11.80 -10.18
C VAL A 57 13.43 11.28 -11.18
N GLY A 58 12.17 11.68 -10.99
CA GLY A 58 11.01 11.26 -11.80
C GLY A 58 10.42 9.91 -11.39
N ASP A 59 11.01 9.23 -10.41
CA ASP A 59 10.62 7.89 -10.00
C ASP A 59 9.56 7.92 -8.88
N VAL A 60 8.73 6.88 -8.81
CA VAL A 60 7.62 6.76 -7.84
C VAL A 60 7.80 5.52 -6.96
N ILE A 61 7.46 5.67 -5.68
CA ILE A 61 7.33 4.59 -4.71
C ILE A 61 5.93 4.61 -4.11
N CYS A 62 5.28 3.44 -4.03
CA CYS A 62 3.95 3.30 -3.46
C CYS A 62 3.90 2.16 -2.44
N LEU A 63 3.30 2.42 -1.28
CA LEU A 63 3.03 1.43 -0.24
C LEU A 63 1.53 1.16 -0.19
N ASN A 64 1.14 -0.11 -0.29
CA ASN A 64 -0.26 -0.52 -0.13
C ASN A 64 -0.69 -0.35 1.33
N VAL A 65 -1.77 0.39 1.56
CA VAL A 65 -2.29 0.77 2.86
C VAL A 65 -3.82 0.78 2.86
N SER A 66 -4.43 0.91 4.04
CA SER A 66 -5.86 1.21 4.17
C SER A 66 -6.10 2.73 4.19
N GLU A 67 -7.34 3.16 3.95
CA GLU A 67 -7.75 4.57 3.85
C GLU A 67 -7.25 5.46 5.01
N ASN A 68 -7.36 4.97 6.25
CA ASN A 68 -6.99 5.73 7.46
C ASN A 68 -5.64 5.33 8.05
N THR A 69 -4.79 4.67 7.27
CA THR A 69 -3.46 4.28 7.73
C THR A 69 -2.50 5.46 7.58
N GLU A 70 -1.93 5.90 8.70
CA GLU A 70 -0.83 6.85 8.73
C GLU A 70 0.42 6.25 8.08
N VAL A 71 1.05 7.05 7.22
CA VAL A 71 2.26 6.74 6.49
C VAL A 71 3.29 7.83 6.76
N ASN A 72 4.45 7.41 7.23
CA ASN A 72 5.61 8.25 7.49
C ASN A 72 6.65 8.03 6.40
N ALA A 73 7.04 9.10 5.72
CA ALA A 73 8.17 9.13 4.80
C ALA A 73 9.36 9.82 5.46
N ASN A 74 10.44 9.07 5.63
CA ASN A 74 11.75 9.60 6.00
C ASN A 74 12.63 9.65 4.75
N ILE A 75 13.06 10.85 4.37
CA ILE A 75 13.67 11.16 3.08
C ILE A 75 15.06 11.72 3.35
N GLN A 76 16.11 11.04 2.90
CA GLN A 76 17.50 11.44 3.13
C GLN A 76 18.22 11.68 1.79
N PRO A 77 19.30 12.47 1.76
CA PRO A 77 20.14 12.56 0.58
C PRO A 77 20.79 11.21 0.34
N PHE A 78 20.96 10.87 -0.94
CA PHE A 78 21.75 9.72 -1.34
C PHE A 78 23.18 9.85 -0.77
N GLY A 79 23.63 8.86 0.01
CA GLY A 79 24.94 8.86 0.66
C GLY A 79 24.95 9.11 2.18
N GLY A 80 23.79 9.18 2.84
CA GLY A 80 23.69 9.05 4.31
C GLY A 80 24.01 10.30 5.13
N ALA A 81 23.79 11.49 4.58
CA ALA A 81 24.00 12.73 5.34
C ALA A 81 22.92 12.95 6.43
N ARG A 82 23.26 13.71 7.48
CA ARG A 82 22.42 13.93 8.70
C ARG A 82 21.29 14.96 8.55
N PHE A 83 20.85 15.23 7.33
CA PHE A 83 19.77 16.17 7.00
C PHE A 83 18.81 15.49 6.03
N GLY A 84 17.51 15.73 6.13
CA GLY A 84 16.52 15.01 5.33
C GLY A 84 15.08 15.32 5.75
N CYS A 85 14.13 15.20 4.84
CA CYS A 85 12.73 15.56 5.12
C CYS A 85 12.01 14.46 5.91
N ARG A 86 11.05 14.88 6.74
CA ARG A 86 9.99 14.00 7.24
C ARG A 86 8.65 14.47 6.68
N PHE A 87 7.85 13.53 6.21
CA PHE A 87 6.52 13.81 5.68
C PHE A 87 5.53 12.75 6.15
N GLU A 88 4.39 13.18 6.67
CA GLU A 88 3.34 12.33 7.22
C GLU A 88 2.04 12.56 6.45
N PHE A 89 1.43 11.47 6.00
CA PHE A 89 0.19 11.50 5.23
C PHE A 89 -0.60 10.21 5.44
N TYR A 90 -1.84 10.16 4.95
CA TYR A 90 -2.75 9.04 5.18
C TYR A 90 -3.16 8.39 3.86
N GLY A 91 -3.22 7.05 3.85
CA GLY A 91 -3.96 6.29 2.85
C GLY A 91 -3.63 6.63 1.39
N LYS A 92 -4.69 6.90 0.60
CA LYS A 92 -4.67 7.27 -0.84
C LYS A 92 -4.21 8.71 -0.99
N GLY A 93 -2.95 8.93 -0.62
CA GLY A 93 -2.25 10.18 -0.84
C GLY A 93 -1.13 9.95 -1.84
N SER A 94 -1.07 10.78 -2.87
CA SER A 94 0.02 10.80 -3.83
C SER A 94 0.69 12.17 -3.76
N TYR A 95 1.98 12.20 -3.42
CA TYR A 95 2.70 13.44 -3.19
C TYR A 95 3.98 13.50 -4.01
N LEU A 96 4.30 14.69 -4.50
CA LEU A 96 5.54 15.01 -5.20
C LEU A 96 6.45 15.84 -4.30
N ILE A 97 7.68 15.38 -4.09
CA ILE A 97 8.73 16.20 -3.45
C ILE A 97 9.24 17.19 -4.51
N THR A 98 8.95 18.48 -4.36
CA THR A 98 9.35 19.51 -5.34
C THR A 98 10.63 20.23 -4.94
N HIS A 99 10.99 20.20 -3.65
CA HIS A 99 12.20 20.84 -3.13
C HIS A 99 12.76 20.02 -1.98
N PHE A 100 14.06 19.71 -2.04
CA PHE A 100 14.78 18.94 -1.02
C PHE A 100 16.04 19.70 -0.57
N GLN A 101 16.10 20.13 0.71
CA GLN A 101 17.30 20.77 1.28
C GLN A 101 17.62 20.29 2.71
N THR A 102 17.02 20.90 3.74
CA THR A 102 17.28 20.61 5.16
C THR A 102 16.04 20.00 5.82
N ILE A 103 16.16 19.53 7.07
CA ILE A 103 15.10 18.78 7.79
C ILE A 103 13.72 19.45 7.72
N ASP A 104 13.68 20.78 7.80
CA ASP A 104 12.45 21.58 7.82
C ASP A 104 12.23 22.39 6.53
N ASN A 105 13.09 22.23 5.51
CA ASN A 105 13.01 22.99 4.26
C ASN A 105 12.76 22.07 3.06
N CYS A 106 11.66 21.34 3.14
CA CYS A 106 11.18 20.50 2.06
C CYS A 106 9.78 20.91 1.63
N GLN A 107 9.54 20.85 0.33
CA GLN A 107 8.23 21.20 -0.23
C GLN A 107 7.61 19.96 -0.88
N PHE A 108 6.35 19.75 -0.54
CA PHE A 108 5.53 18.64 -1.03
C PHE A 108 4.31 19.20 -1.74
N LYS A 109 3.98 18.61 -2.87
CA LYS A 109 2.76 18.93 -3.63
C LYS A 109 1.87 17.70 -3.68
N ASP A 110 0.64 17.82 -3.22
CA ASP A 110 -0.39 16.81 -3.46
C ASP A 110 -0.71 16.78 -4.97
N ILE A 111 -0.69 15.58 -5.55
CA ILE A 111 -0.95 15.35 -6.97
C ILE A 111 -2.24 14.54 -7.20
N GLY A 112 -2.97 14.15 -6.15
CA GLY A 112 -4.34 13.62 -6.23
C GLY A 112 -4.53 12.38 -7.12
N LYS A 113 -3.46 11.64 -7.43
CA LYS A 113 -3.48 10.40 -8.21
C LYS A 113 -4.11 9.26 -7.41
#